data_AF-A0A4U0X3W3-F1
#
_entry.id   AF-A0A4U0X3W3-F1
#
_cell.length_a   1.000
_cell.length_b   1.000
_cell.length_c   1.000
_cell.angle_alpha   90.00
_cell.angle_beta   90.00
_cell.angle_gamma   90.00
#
_symmetry.space_group_name_H-M   'P 1'
#
loop_
_entity.id
_entity.type
_entity.pdbx_description
1 polymer ?
#
loop_
_entity_poly.entity_id
_entity_poly.type
_entity_poly.pdbx_seq_one_letter_code
_entity_poly.pdbx_strand_id
1 'polypeptide(L)'
;MGFVFGQIVGGFLATLWAPKPGLILCTCIGGPLLMSAAANPLNMSLTMGLITTGALFIGMQEGICIAMTTFPLRSQEEIGTAGGLSGTIRSFGSVIAEAIYTTILANRLARTIPALVPAAAENAGLPATSIPALLTGLAGTTNLTAAAVPGLNANIVDAAGAAYRLANSQAYQTVFLASFAFGGLGMVLCWFTGGVDKSKDDFVAGHIHKHKEERALEEERG
;
A
#
# COMPACT_ATOMS: atom_id res chain seq x y z
N MET A 1 5.07 7.91 5.34
CA MET A 1 4.61 8.51 6.62
C MET A 1 3.10 8.68 6.73
N GLY A 2 2.36 8.96 5.64
CA GLY A 2 0.89 9.10 5.71
C GLY A 2 0.14 7.87 6.24
N PHE A 3 0.61 6.66 5.92
CA PHE A 3 0.02 5.40 6.40
C PHE A 3 0.10 5.23 7.92
N VAL A 4 1.30 5.37 8.50
CA VAL A 4 1.51 5.24 9.95
C VAL A 4 0.76 6.32 10.72
N PHE A 5 0.75 7.55 10.20
CA PHE A 5 -0.07 8.61 10.78
C PHE A 5 -1.56 8.26 10.73
N GLY A 6 -2.03 7.68 9.63
CA GLY A 6 -3.39 7.14 9.51
C GLY A 6 -3.71 6.10 10.57
N GLN A 7 -2.82 5.15 10.85
CA GLN A 7 -3.04 4.13 11.88
C GLN A 7 -3.27 4.73 13.27
N ILE A 8 -2.49 5.75 13.64
CA ILE A 8 -2.64 6.45 14.93
C ILE A 8 -4.00 7.14 15.00
N VAL A 9 -4.36 7.88 13.94
CA VAL A 9 -5.64 8.61 13.89
C VAL A 9 -6.83 7.66 13.84
N GLY A 10 -6.75 6.56 13.10
CA GLY A 10 -7.82 5.57 13.00
C GLY A 10 -8.07 4.84 14.32
N GLY A 11 -7.00 4.43 15.01
CA GLY A 11 -7.11 3.84 16.35
C GLY A 11 -7.76 4.80 17.35
N PHE A 12 -7.43 6.09 17.28
CA PHE A 12 -8.07 7.12 18.11
C PHE A 12 -9.53 7.38 17.72
N LEU A 13 -9.88 7.42 16.43
CA LEU A 13 -11.26 7.61 15.99
C LEU A 13 -12.16 6.42 16.36
N ALA A 14 -11.60 5.21 16.44
CA ALA A 14 -12.31 4.01 16.88
C ALA A 14 -12.77 4.07 18.35
N THR A 15 -12.15 4.90 19.19
CA THR A 15 -12.58 5.07 20.59
C THR A 15 -13.69 6.11 20.75
N LEU A 16 -13.80 7.04 19.80
CA LEU A 16 -14.81 8.11 19.82
C LEU A 16 -16.09 7.74 19.07
N TRP A 17 -15.99 6.91 18.03
CA TRP A 17 -17.12 6.51 17.19
C TRP A 17 -17.21 5.00 17.05
N ALA A 18 -18.37 4.48 16.61
CA ALA A 18 -18.53 3.05 16.39
C ALA A 18 -17.51 2.57 15.33
N PRO A 19 -16.72 1.52 15.59
CA PRO A 19 -15.60 1.15 14.74
C PRO A 19 -16.05 0.65 13.36
N LYS A 20 -17.20 -0.03 13.28
CA LYS A 20 -17.75 -0.57 12.02
C LYS A 20 -18.06 0.49 10.94
N PRO A 21 -18.83 1.57 11.19
CA PRO A 21 -19.05 2.59 10.17
C PRO A 21 -17.76 3.33 9.78
N GLY A 22 -16.83 3.56 10.72
CA GLY A 22 -15.52 4.13 10.42
C GLY A 22 -14.70 3.25 9.47
N LEU A 23 -14.69 1.94 9.72
CA LEU A 23 -14.05 0.93 8.87
C LEU A 23 -14.57 0.97 7.42
N ILE A 24 -15.90 0.95 7.26
CA ILE A 24 -16.54 0.96 5.94
C ILE A 24 -16.20 2.28 5.23
N LEU A 25 -16.34 3.42 5.91
CA LEU A 25 -16.06 4.74 5.34
C LEU A 25 -14.59 4.86 4.87
N CYS A 26 -13.63 4.48 5.72
CA CYS A 26 -12.21 4.53 5.39
C CYS A 26 -11.86 3.61 4.22
N THR A 27 -12.44 2.41 4.16
CA THR A 27 -12.22 1.48 3.04
C THR A 27 -12.79 2.03 1.72
N CYS A 28 -13.99 2.60 1.77
CA CYS A 28 -14.68 3.11 0.59
C CYS A 28 -14.12 4.40 0.03
N ILE A 29 -13.46 5.20 0.87
CA ILE A 29 -12.79 6.43 0.44
C ILE A 29 -11.34 6.14 0.08
N GLY A 30 -10.61 5.45 0.95
CA GLY A 30 -9.17 5.20 0.79
C GLY A 30 -8.84 4.32 -0.41
N GLY A 31 -9.60 3.23 -0.60
CA GLY A 31 -9.39 2.31 -1.72
C GLY A 31 -9.49 3.02 -3.08
N PRO A 32 -10.64 3.62 -3.43
CA PRO A 32 -10.81 4.30 -4.71
C PRO A 32 -9.82 5.45 -4.93
N LEU A 33 -9.43 6.20 -3.89
CA LEU A 33 -8.44 7.26 -4.01
C LEU A 33 -7.06 6.71 -4.42
N LEU A 34 -6.58 5.64 -3.77
CA LEU A 34 -5.34 4.97 -4.15
C LEU A 34 -5.40 4.43 -5.58
N MET A 35 -6.54 3.84 -5.96
CA MET A 35 -6.71 3.20 -7.28
C MET A 35 -6.88 4.22 -8.41
N SER A 36 -7.41 5.42 -8.11
CA SER A 36 -7.53 6.52 -9.06
C SER A 36 -6.19 7.08 -9.56
N ALA A 37 -5.08 6.75 -8.87
CA ALA A 37 -3.72 7.01 -9.36
C ALA A 37 -3.43 6.33 -10.72
N ALA A 38 -4.21 5.31 -11.11
CA ALA A 38 -4.15 4.70 -12.43
C ALA A 38 -4.47 5.67 -13.58
N ALA A 39 -5.26 6.72 -13.33
CA ALA A 39 -5.79 7.57 -14.38
C ALA A 39 -4.69 8.33 -15.14
N ASN A 40 -3.66 8.80 -14.42
CA ASN A 40 -2.54 9.52 -15.04
C ASN A 40 -1.24 9.40 -14.23
N PRO A 41 -0.45 8.33 -14.40
CA PRO A 41 0.82 8.14 -13.69
C PRO A 41 1.94 9.11 -14.14
N LEU A 42 1.74 9.87 -15.22
CA LEU A 42 2.71 10.87 -15.67
C LEU A 42 2.60 12.18 -14.88
N ASN A 43 1.41 12.48 -14.31
CA ASN A 43 1.23 13.63 -13.46
C ASN A 43 1.66 13.29 -12.03
N MET A 44 2.90 13.64 -11.70
CA MET A 44 3.51 13.37 -10.40
C MET A 44 2.72 14.02 -9.25
N SER A 45 2.28 15.28 -9.40
CA SER A 45 1.56 15.99 -8.33
C SER A 45 0.21 15.36 -8.02
N LEU A 46 -0.56 15.00 -9.05
CA LEU A 46 -1.83 14.31 -8.87
C LEU A 46 -1.62 12.93 -8.24
N THR A 47 -0.69 12.15 -8.76
CA THR A 47 -0.39 10.80 -8.28
C THR A 47 0.08 10.81 -6.83
N MET A 48 0.97 11.74 -6.46
CA MET A 48 1.44 11.89 -5.08
C MET A 48 0.32 12.30 -4.13
N GLY A 49 -0.54 13.24 -4.53
CA GLY A 49 -1.69 13.65 -3.71
C GLY A 49 -2.64 12.47 -3.45
N LEU A 50 -3.05 11.77 -4.52
CA LEU A 50 -3.98 10.65 -4.44
C LEU A 50 -3.42 9.48 -3.61
N ILE A 51 -2.16 9.10 -3.82
CA ILE A 51 -1.52 8.02 -3.05
C ILE A 51 -1.35 8.43 -1.59
N THR A 52 -0.95 9.66 -1.30
CA THR A 52 -0.73 10.12 0.08
C THR A 52 -2.04 10.16 0.87
N THR A 53 -3.08 10.74 0.28
CA THR A 53 -4.41 10.81 0.91
C THR A 53 -5.04 9.42 1.00
N GLY A 54 -4.96 8.59 -0.03
CA GLY A 54 -5.47 7.22 0.05
C GLY A 54 -4.72 6.38 1.09
N ALA A 55 -3.39 6.50 1.19
CA ALA A 55 -2.60 5.82 2.21
C ALA A 55 -2.97 6.22 3.63
N LEU A 56 -3.37 7.49 3.85
CA LEU A 56 -3.89 7.95 5.14
C LEU A 56 -5.16 7.18 5.53
N PHE A 57 -6.15 7.11 4.63
CA PHE A 57 -7.42 6.43 4.90
C PHE A 57 -7.25 4.91 5.07
N ILE A 58 -6.37 4.27 4.29
CA ILE A 58 -6.05 2.86 4.49
C ILE A 58 -5.31 2.63 5.81
N GLY A 59 -4.43 3.56 6.21
CA GLY A 59 -3.81 3.52 7.55
C GLY A 59 -4.87 3.59 8.66
N MET A 60 -5.84 4.51 8.54
CA MET A 60 -6.96 4.61 9.49
C MET A 60 -7.77 3.31 9.56
N GLN A 61 -8.10 2.75 8.40
CA GLN A 61 -8.77 1.46 8.27
C GLN A 61 -8.03 0.36 9.03
N GLU A 62 -6.71 0.24 8.86
CA GLU A 62 -5.93 -0.79 9.52
C GLU A 62 -5.89 -0.60 11.05
N GLY A 63 -5.77 0.64 11.53
CA GLY A 63 -5.85 0.95 12.96
C GLY A 63 -7.17 0.49 13.59
N ILE A 64 -8.29 0.72 12.88
CA ILE A 64 -9.62 0.27 13.31
C ILE A 64 -9.72 -1.26 13.26
N CYS A 65 -9.23 -1.92 12.20
CA CYS A 65 -9.21 -3.38 12.08
C CYS A 65 -8.52 -4.05 13.26
N ILE A 66 -7.32 -3.58 13.63
CA ILE A 66 -6.54 -4.17 14.72
C ILE A 66 -7.30 -4.06 16.04
N ALA A 67 -7.90 -2.90 16.31
CA ALA A 67 -8.72 -2.70 17.51
C ALA A 67 -9.95 -3.62 17.51
N MET A 68 -10.65 -3.76 16.39
CA MET A 68 -11.84 -4.62 16.30
C MET A 68 -11.56 -6.10 16.55
N THR A 69 -10.36 -6.59 16.24
CA THR A 69 -10.01 -8.01 16.43
C THR A 69 -9.67 -8.35 17.89
N THR A 70 -9.07 -7.42 18.64
CA THR A 70 -8.59 -7.68 20.00
C THR A 70 -9.56 -7.23 21.09
N PHE A 71 -10.28 -6.13 20.87
CA PHE A 71 -11.14 -5.50 21.87
C PHE A 71 -12.31 -6.37 22.38
N PRO A 72 -12.96 -7.23 21.56
CA PRO A 72 -14.07 -8.05 22.04
C PRO A 72 -13.65 -9.22 22.96
N LEU A 73 -12.35 -9.46 23.14
CA LEU A 73 -11.80 -10.64 23.80
C LEU A 73 -11.50 -10.36 25.27
N ARG A 74 -11.71 -11.38 26.11
CA ARG A 74 -11.63 -11.23 27.57
C ARG A 74 -10.39 -11.86 28.20
N SER A 75 -9.79 -12.84 27.54
CA SER A 75 -8.55 -13.47 27.99
C SER A 75 -7.35 -12.89 27.25
N GLN A 76 -6.25 -12.65 27.98
CA GLN A 76 -4.98 -12.21 27.38
C GLN A 76 -4.41 -13.24 26.40
N GLU A 77 -4.64 -14.54 26.66
CA GLU A 77 -4.26 -15.61 25.75
C GLU A 77 -5.02 -15.49 24.42
N GLU A 78 -6.34 -15.27 24.49
CA GLU A 78 -7.18 -15.08 23.30
C GLU A 78 -6.80 -13.81 22.53
N ILE A 79 -6.47 -12.72 23.22
CA ILE A 79 -5.99 -11.48 22.60
C ILE A 79 -4.70 -11.73 21.83
N GLY A 80 -3.74 -12.43 22.44
CA GLY A 80 -2.49 -12.82 21.80
C GLY A 80 -2.70 -13.68 20.56
N THR A 81 -3.52 -14.72 20.67
CA THR A 81 -3.83 -15.63 19.55
C THR A 81 -4.57 -14.91 18.42
N ALA A 82 -5.59 -14.10 18.73
CA ALA A 82 -6.36 -13.37 17.72
C ALA A 82 -5.54 -12.27 17.03
N GLY A 83 -4.76 -11.51 17.80
CA GLY A 83 -3.84 -10.50 17.26
C GLY A 83 -2.76 -11.13 16.37
N GLY A 84 -2.16 -12.23 16.82
CA GLY A 84 -1.18 -13.00 16.04
C GLY A 84 -1.78 -13.56 14.75
N LEU A 85 -2.96 -14.18 14.82
CA LEU A 85 -3.65 -14.72 13.64
C LEU A 85 -4.00 -13.62 12.64
N SER A 86 -4.52 -12.49 13.11
CA SER A 86 -4.80 -11.32 12.27
C SER A 86 -3.55 -10.80 11.57
N GLY A 87 -2.43 -10.73 12.29
CA GLY A 87 -1.13 -10.32 11.74
C GLY A 87 -0.61 -11.27 10.67
N THR A 88 -0.79 -12.59 10.86
CA THR A 88 -0.40 -13.62 9.89
C THR A 88 -1.26 -13.56 8.63
N ILE A 89 -2.58 -13.46 8.75
CA ILE A 89 -3.50 -13.36 7.60
C ILE A 89 -3.17 -12.11 6.76
N ARG A 90 -2.93 -10.98 7.43
CA ARG A 90 -2.51 -9.74 6.77
C ARG A 90 -1.21 -9.94 5.98
N SER A 91 -0.18 -10.46 6.63
CA SER A 91 1.14 -10.68 6.01
C SER A 91 1.06 -11.67 4.85
N PHE A 92 0.28 -12.74 5.00
CA PHE A 92 0.04 -13.73 3.94
C PHE A 92 -0.62 -13.10 2.72
N GLY A 93 -1.68 -12.31 2.92
CA GLY A 93 -2.33 -11.57 1.83
C GLY A 93 -1.39 -10.59 1.13
N SER A 94 -0.56 -9.88 1.90
CA SER A 94 0.44 -8.94 1.36
C SER A 94 1.45 -9.63 0.44
N VAL A 95 1.99 -10.79 0.82
CA VAL A 95 2.96 -11.54 0.01
C VAL A 95 2.35 -12.02 -1.30
N ILE A 96 1.10 -12.50 -1.28
CA ILE A 96 0.40 -12.90 -2.51
C ILE A 96 0.21 -11.70 -3.44
N ALA A 97 -0.27 -10.58 -2.90
CA ALA A 97 -0.48 -9.36 -3.68
C ALA A 97 0.82 -8.84 -4.29
N GLU A 98 1.91 -8.84 -3.51
CA GLU A 98 3.25 -8.46 -3.98
C GLU A 98 3.73 -9.34 -5.14
N ALA A 99 3.60 -10.66 -5.02
CA ALA A 99 3.96 -11.59 -6.08
C ALA A 99 3.16 -11.34 -7.37
N ILE A 100 1.86 -11.06 -7.25
CA ILE A 100 1.00 -10.75 -8.40
C ILE A 100 1.41 -9.43 -9.05
N TYR A 101 1.54 -8.35 -8.26
CA TYR A 101 1.85 -7.03 -8.80
C TYR A 101 3.22 -6.96 -9.45
N THR A 102 4.24 -7.57 -8.83
CA THR A 102 5.60 -7.66 -9.39
C THR A 102 5.61 -8.46 -10.70
N THR A 103 4.89 -9.58 -10.75
CA THR A 103 4.77 -10.40 -11.97
C THR A 103 4.05 -9.65 -13.09
N ILE A 104 2.95 -8.96 -12.80
CA ILE A 104 2.24 -8.14 -13.79
C ILE A 104 3.15 -7.03 -14.30
N LEU A 105 3.83 -6.31 -13.40
CA LEU A 105 4.72 -5.22 -13.75
C LEU A 105 5.85 -5.71 -14.66
N ALA A 106 6.54 -6.79 -14.29
CA ALA A 106 7.63 -7.36 -15.08
C ALA A 106 7.15 -7.78 -16.49
N ASN A 107 6.03 -8.50 -16.58
CA ASN A 107 5.46 -8.93 -17.85
C ASN A 107 5.02 -7.75 -18.74
N ARG A 108 4.52 -6.67 -18.14
CA ARG A 108 4.14 -5.47 -18.88
C ARG A 108 5.34 -4.68 -19.36
N LEU A 109 6.33 -4.46 -18.51
CA LEU A 109 7.57 -3.76 -18.88
C LEU A 109 8.32 -4.49 -20.00
N ALA A 110 8.34 -5.83 -19.97
CA ALA A 110 8.92 -6.66 -21.03
C ALA A 110 8.24 -6.49 -22.40
N ARG A 111 7.04 -5.88 -22.45
CA ARG A 111 6.33 -5.58 -23.70
C ARG A 111 6.33 -4.10 -24.04
N THR A 112 6.09 -3.21 -23.06
CA THR A 112 5.95 -1.77 -23.32
C THR A 112 7.27 -1.09 -23.61
N ILE A 113 8.36 -1.49 -22.92
CA ILE A 113 9.69 -0.89 -23.15
C ILE A 113 10.20 -1.21 -24.56
N PRO A 114 10.25 -2.49 -25.01
CA PRO A 114 10.72 -2.79 -26.36
C PRO A 114 9.80 -2.24 -27.47
N ALA A 115 8.53 -1.99 -27.19
CA ALA A 115 7.60 -1.43 -28.16
C ALA A 115 7.79 0.08 -28.40
N LEU A 116 8.20 0.85 -27.39
CA LEU A 116 8.23 2.32 -27.45
C LEU A 116 9.64 2.91 -27.50
N VAL A 117 10.59 2.34 -26.74
CA VAL A 117 11.91 2.96 -26.54
C VAL A 117 12.82 2.80 -27.76
N PRO A 118 12.93 1.62 -28.40
CA PRO A 118 13.73 1.46 -29.62
C PRO A 118 13.28 2.39 -30.74
N ALA A 119 11.97 2.42 -31.03
CA ALA A 119 11.42 3.28 -32.08
C ALA A 119 11.70 4.78 -31.83
N ALA A 120 11.60 5.23 -30.58
CA ALA A 120 11.91 6.62 -30.23
C ALA A 120 13.41 6.94 -30.38
N ALA A 121 14.29 6.01 -30.03
CA ALA A 121 15.74 6.18 -30.15
C ALA A 121 16.21 6.16 -31.61
N GLU A 122 15.67 5.27 -32.43
CA GLU A 122 15.97 5.18 -33.87
C GLU A 122 15.49 6.43 -34.62
N ASN A 123 14.28 6.91 -34.33
CA ASN A 123 13.77 8.16 -34.89
C ASN A 123 14.60 9.39 -34.48
N ALA A 124 15.26 9.33 -33.32
CA ALA A 124 16.20 10.36 -32.86
C ALA A 124 17.61 10.21 -33.45
N GLY A 125 17.84 9.19 -34.29
CA GLY A 125 19.09 8.97 -35.02
C GLY A 125 20.08 8.01 -34.34
N LEU A 126 19.66 7.27 -33.31
CA LEU A 126 20.51 6.26 -32.69
C LEU A 126 20.62 5.01 -33.59
N PRO A 127 21.82 4.48 -33.86
CA PRO A 127 21.97 3.20 -34.57
C PRO A 127 21.33 2.05 -33.80
N ALA A 128 20.68 1.13 -34.51
CA ALA A 128 20.04 -0.06 -33.92
C ALA A 128 21.00 -0.91 -33.07
N THR A 129 22.29 -0.91 -33.40
CA THR A 129 23.34 -1.62 -32.66
C THR A 129 23.57 -1.06 -31.25
N SER A 130 23.24 0.21 -31.00
CA SER A 130 23.41 0.87 -29.69
C SER A 130 22.15 0.77 -28.80
N ILE A 131 21.03 0.26 -29.31
CA ILE A 131 19.76 0.15 -28.56
C ILE A 131 19.87 -0.74 -27.31
N PRO A 132 20.52 -1.92 -27.35
CA PRO A 132 20.67 -2.73 -26.15
C PRO A 132 21.46 -2.00 -25.04
N ALA A 133 22.48 -1.23 -25.40
CA ALA A 133 23.27 -0.43 -24.45
C ALA A 133 22.47 0.74 -23.88
N LEU A 134 21.60 1.36 -24.69
CA LEU A 134 20.67 2.38 -24.22
C LEU A 134 19.67 1.79 -23.21
N LEU A 135 19.12 0.61 -23.48
CA LEU A 135 18.14 -0.04 -22.60
C LEU A 135 18.74 -0.43 -21.24
N THR A 136 19.97 -0.95 -21.22
CA THR A 136 20.66 -1.26 -19.94
C THR A 136 20.98 -0.01 -19.13
N GLY A 137 21.32 1.09 -19.80
CA GLY A 137 21.53 2.37 -19.14
C GLY A 137 20.24 2.99 -18.61
N LEU A 138 19.13 2.91 -19.35
CA LEU A 138 17.81 3.38 -18.90
C LEU A 138 17.24 2.55 -17.74
N ALA A 139 17.58 1.26 -17.70
CA ALA A 139 17.28 0.39 -16.56
C ALA A 139 18.14 0.70 -15.31
N GLY A 140 19.10 1.64 -15.39
CA GLY A 140 19.99 2.00 -14.29
C GLY A 140 21.07 0.96 -14.01
N THR A 141 21.30 0.00 -14.90
CA THR A 141 22.35 -1.02 -14.76
C THR A 141 23.73 -0.46 -15.12
N THR A 142 23.77 0.51 -16.02
CA THR A 142 25.00 1.20 -16.46
C THR A 142 24.78 2.71 -16.49
N ASN A 143 25.87 3.48 -16.42
CA ASN A 143 25.78 4.93 -16.55
C ASN A 143 25.40 5.30 -17.99
N LEU A 144 24.36 6.14 -18.13
CA LEU A 144 23.86 6.61 -19.42
C LEU A 144 24.78 7.70 -19.98
N THR A 145 25.96 7.31 -20.47
CA THR A 145 26.97 8.22 -21.02
C THR A 145 27.27 7.90 -22.48
N ALA A 146 27.79 8.90 -23.21
CA ALA A 146 28.23 8.70 -24.60
C ALA A 146 29.36 7.68 -24.75
N ALA A 147 30.11 7.40 -23.67
CA ALA A 147 31.12 6.36 -23.64
C ALA A 147 30.52 4.95 -23.54
N ALA A 148 29.38 4.80 -22.85
CA ALA A 148 28.67 3.53 -22.72
C ALA A 148 27.73 3.25 -23.91
N VAL A 149 27.21 4.30 -24.55
CA VAL A 149 26.28 4.19 -25.67
C VAL A 149 26.82 4.99 -26.87
N PRO A 150 27.45 4.33 -27.86
CA PRO A 150 27.95 5.01 -29.05
C PRO A 150 26.82 5.70 -29.83
N GLY A 151 27.01 6.97 -30.17
CA GLY A 151 26.01 7.79 -30.88
C GLY A 151 24.98 8.47 -29.97
N LEU A 152 25.12 8.35 -28.64
CA LEU A 152 24.24 9.04 -27.70
C LEU A 152 24.46 10.55 -27.73
N ASN A 153 23.36 11.30 -27.83
CA ASN A 153 23.33 12.76 -27.71
C ASN A 153 22.17 13.17 -26.79
N ALA A 154 22.13 14.45 -26.39
CA ALA A 154 21.09 14.95 -25.49
C ALA A 154 19.66 14.72 -26.02
N ASN A 155 19.45 14.91 -27.33
CA ASN A 155 18.13 14.72 -27.96
C ASN A 155 17.66 13.26 -27.90
N ILE A 156 18.57 12.29 -28.07
CA ILE A 156 18.28 10.85 -27.97
C ILE A 156 17.97 10.50 -26.51
N VAL A 157 18.72 11.04 -25.55
CA VAL A 157 18.45 10.82 -24.12
C VAL A 157 17.06 11.34 -23.75
N ASP A 158 16.69 12.53 -24.22
CA ASP A 158 15.39 13.13 -23.96
C ASP A 158 14.25 12.34 -24.62
N ALA A 159 14.40 11.96 -25.89
CA ALA A 159 13.40 11.20 -26.64
C ALA A 159 13.21 9.79 -26.06
N ALA A 160 14.30 9.06 -25.84
CA ALA A 160 14.27 7.72 -25.25
C ALA A 160 13.79 7.76 -23.79
N GLY A 161 14.20 8.77 -23.02
CA GLY A 161 13.74 8.99 -21.65
C GLY A 161 12.25 9.28 -21.58
N ALA A 162 11.70 10.08 -22.50
CA ALA A 162 10.27 10.32 -22.59
C ALA A 162 9.49 9.04 -22.94
N ALA A 163 9.97 8.27 -23.93
CA ALA A 163 9.39 6.99 -24.29
C ALA A 163 9.47 5.97 -23.15
N TYR A 164 10.57 5.96 -22.39
CA TYR A 164 10.76 5.09 -21.23
C TYR A 164 9.79 5.45 -20.10
N ARG A 165 9.59 6.75 -19.80
CA ARG A 165 8.57 7.20 -18.84
C ARG A 165 7.16 6.79 -19.27
N LEU A 166 6.83 6.91 -20.56
CA LEU A 166 5.54 6.50 -21.10
C LEU A 166 5.35 4.97 -20.99
N ALA A 167 6.35 4.18 -21.36
CA ALA A 167 6.33 2.72 -21.26
C ALA A 167 6.12 2.24 -19.82
N ASN A 168 6.80 2.89 -18.86
CA ASN A 168 6.62 2.64 -17.44
C ASN A 168 5.22 3.04 -16.96
N SER A 169 4.74 4.22 -17.36
CA SER A 169 3.38 4.69 -17.03
C SER A 169 2.33 3.65 -17.45
N GLN A 170 2.36 3.17 -18.70
CA GLN A 170 1.43 2.16 -19.20
C GLN A 170 1.49 0.84 -18.42
N ALA A 171 2.70 0.42 -18.01
CA ALA A 171 2.87 -0.77 -17.19
C ALA A 171 2.27 -0.58 -15.79
N TYR A 172 2.54 0.56 -15.14
CA TYR A 172 1.98 0.91 -13.83
C TYR A 172 0.45 1.01 -13.85
N GLN A 173 -0.15 1.59 -14.89
CA GLN A 173 -1.61 1.63 -15.04
C GLN A 173 -2.23 0.23 -14.96
N THR A 174 -1.58 -0.77 -15.56
CA THR A 174 -2.07 -2.15 -15.50
C THR A 174 -2.02 -2.70 -14.07
N VAL A 175 -0.96 -2.40 -13.31
CA VAL A 175 -0.84 -2.81 -11.91
C VAL A 175 -1.95 -2.19 -11.06
N PHE A 176 -2.20 -0.89 -11.21
CA PHE A 176 -3.28 -0.22 -10.47
C PHE A 176 -4.68 -0.74 -10.85
N LEU A 177 -4.91 -1.11 -12.11
CA LEU A 177 -6.14 -1.77 -12.54
C LEU A 177 -6.30 -3.15 -11.90
N ALA A 178 -5.21 -3.91 -11.75
CA ALA A 178 -5.24 -5.18 -11.03
C ALA A 178 -5.56 -4.96 -9.54
N SER A 179 -4.99 -3.92 -8.92
CA SER A 179 -5.34 -3.52 -7.56
C SER A 179 -6.82 -3.14 -7.41
N PHE A 180 -7.44 -2.62 -8.46
CA PHE A 180 -8.88 -2.35 -8.49
C PHE A 180 -9.75 -3.60 -8.32
N ALA A 181 -9.37 -4.71 -8.97
CA ALA A 181 -10.10 -5.96 -8.83
C ALA A 181 -10.04 -6.50 -7.38
N PHE A 182 -8.85 -6.53 -6.77
CA PHE A 182 -8.68 -7.02 -5.39
C PHE A 182 -9.25 -6.05 -4.34
N GLY A 183 -9.03 -4.75 -4.53
CA GLY A 183 -9.55 -3.70 -3.66
C GLY A 183 -11.07 -3.63 -3.68
N GLY A 184 -11.69 -3.80 -4.85
CA GLY A 184 -13.15 -3.86 -4.98
C GLY A 184 -13.78 -5.02 -4.22
N LEU A 185 -13.14 -6.20 -4.23
CA LEU A 185 -13.60 -7.33 -3.40
C LEU A 185 -13.48 -6.99 -1.90
N GLY A 186 -12.36 -6.39 -1.48
CA GLY A 186 -12.16 -5.94 -0.10
C GLY A 186 -13.20 -4.91 0.35
N MET A 187 -13.60 -4.00 -0.55
CA MET A 187 -14.71 -3.09 -0.32
C MET A 187 -15.99 -3.89 -0.06
N VAL A 188 -16.42 -4.78 -0.94
CA VAL A 188 -17.66 -5.56 -0.72
C VAL A 188 -17.63 -6.35 0.60
N LEU A 189 -16.50 -6.98 0.92
CA LEU A 189 -16.34 -7.78 2.13
C LEU A 189 -16.42 -6.94 3.43
N CYS A 190 -16.05 -5.66 3.41
CA CYS A 190 -16.05 -4.85 4.62
C CYS A 190 -17.47 -4.59 5.19
N TRP A 191 -18.53 -4.72 4.37
CA TRP A 191 -19.92 -4.62 4.84
C TRP A 191 -20.35 -5.81 5.71
N PHE A 192 -19.75 -6.98 5.48
CA PHE A 192 -20.05 -8.21 6.21
C PHE A 192 -19.30 -8.31 7.55
N THR A 193 -18.51 -7.29 7.90
CA THR A 193 -17.79 -7.25 9.18
C THR A 193 -18.77 -7.13 10.36
N GLY A 194 -18.49 -7.89 11.43
CA GLY A 194 -19.26 -7.82 12.67
C GLY A 194 -19.07 -6.47 13.38
N GLY A 195 -20.12 -5.97 14.03
CA GLY A 195 -19.99 -4.82 14.92
C GLY A 195 -19.30 -5.22 16.22
N VAL A 196 -18.56 -4.29 16.83
CA VAL A 196 -18.08 -4.43 18.20
C VAL A 196 -19.20 -4.02 19.15
N ASP A 197 -19.53 -4.89 20.11
CA ASP A 197 -20.55 -4.63 21.12
C ASP A 197 -20.03 -3.65 22.18
N LYS A 198 -20.77 -2.55 22.39
CA LYS A 198 -20.46 -1.51 23.39
C LYS A 198 -20.43 -2.04 24.83
N SER A 199 -21.05 -3.20 25.09
CA SER A 199 -20.97 -3.86 26.40
C SER A 199 -19.53 -4.27 26.78
N LYS A 200 -18.56 -4.19 25.86
CA LYS A 200 -17.17 -4.58 26.08
C LYS A 200 -16.21 -3.40 26.21
N ASP A 201 -16.72 -2.17 26.22
CA ASP A 201 -15.91 -0.95 26.18
C ASP A 201 -15.00 -0.74 27.42
N ASP A 202 -15.44 -1.21 28.60
CA ASP A 202 -14.74 -1.00 29.88
C ASP A 202 -13.93 -2.22 30.36
N PHE A 203 -13.78 -3.26 29.52
CA PHE A 203 -13.09 -4.47 29.93
C PHE A 203 -11.60 -4.42 29.56
N VAL A 204 -10.73 -4.40 30.58
CA VAL A 204 -9.30 -4.60 30.42
C VAL A 204 -8.96 -6.02 30.81
N ALA A 205 -8.47 -6.83 29.87
CA ALA A 205 -7.96 -8.17 30.15
C ALA A 205 -6.65 -8.03 30.96
N GLY A 206 -6.73 -7.93 32.27
CA GLY A 206 -5.55 -7.85 33.12
C GLY A 206 -5.93 -7.97 34.58
N HIS A 207 -5.17 -8.76 35.34
CA HIS A 207 -5.14 -8.68 36.80
C HIS A 207 -4.45 -7.37 37.20
N ILE A 208 -5.06 -6.24 36.87
CA ILE A 208 -4.74 -4.98 37.55
C ILE A 208 -5.62 -5.00 38.78
N HIS A 209 -5.03 -5.35 39.92
CA HIS A 209 -5.68 -5.16 41.21
C HIS A 209 -6.20 -3.73 41.23
N LYS A 210 -7.50 -3.55 41.48
CA LYS A 210 -8.00 -2.20 41.70
C LYS A 210 -7.20 -1.62 42.88
N HIS A 211 -6.93 -0.32 42.89
CA HIS A 211 -6.17 0.33 43.96
C HIS A 211 -6.69 0.00 45.39
N LYS A 212 -7.99 -0.36 45.50
CA LYS A 212 -8.63 -0.90 46.71
C LYS A 212 -8.18 -2.32 47.09
N GLU A 213 -7.99 -3.19 46.10
CA GLU A 213 -7.51 -4.56 46.28
C GLU A 213 -6.02 -4.57 46.61
N GLU A 214 -5.21 -3.65 46.05
CA GLU A 214 -3.81 -3.46 46.46
C GLU A 214 -3.70 -2.99 47.91
N ARG A 215 -4.52 -2.00 48.33
CA ARG A 215 -4.56 -1.55 49.73
C ARG A 215 -4.97 -2.64 50.71
N ALA A 216 -5.95 -3.48 50.35
CA ALA A 216 -6.37 -4.59 51.20
C ALA A 216 -5.25 -5.64 51.37
N LEU A 217 -4.48 -5.91 50.31
CA LEU A 217 -3.34 -6.83 50.37
C LEU A 217 -2.13 -6.24 51.12
N GLU A 218 -1.97 -4.92 51.11
CA GLU A 218 -0.97 -4.20 51.92
C GLU A 218 -1.36 -4.18 53.41
N GLU A 219 -2.65 -4.04 53.73
CA GLU A 219 -3.17 -4.10 55.11
C GLU A 219 -3.12 -5.52 55.70
N GLU A 220 -3.24 -6.58 54.89
CA GLU A 220 -3.07 -7.97 55.35
C GLU A 220 -1.60 -8.40 55.53
N ARG A 221 -0.63 -7.65 54.97
CA ARG A 221 0.81 -7.95 55.08
C ARG A 221 1.56 -7.14 56.14
N GLY A 222 0.91 -6.14 56.76
CA GLY A 222 1.48 -5.30 57.84
C GLY A 222 1.06 -5.77 59.22
#